data_AF-A0A2I8VJE3-F1
#
_entry.id   AF-A0A2I8VJE3-F1
#
_cell.length_a   1.000
_cell.length_b   1.000
_cell.length_c   1.000
_cell.angle_alpha   90.00
_cell.angle_beta   90.00
_cell.angle_gamma   90.00
#
_symmetry.space_group_name_H-M   'P 1'
#
loop_
_entity.id
_entity.type
_entity.pdbx_description
1 polymer ?
#
loop_
_entity_poly.entity_id
_entity_poly.type
_entity_poly.pdbx_seq_one_letter_code
_entity_poly.pdbx_strand_id
1 'polypeptide(L)'
;MTTRSTLETTTPTLFGVEGDAYVFVAVREDPTMGSDSNWLSQTLRVDPGVGADDEFHVDVTERYHVDGKVAHIAFEDRFTVTLAVDAATTASRVGAIRRRLEQWYRRTYLGGVQADATVETPEE
;
A
#
# COMPACT_ATOMS: atom_id res chain seq x y z
N MET A 1 -12.35 6.14 -27.57
CA MET A 1 -11.54 5.16 -26.83
C MET A 1 -11.11 5.84 -25.55
N THR A 2 -11.66 5.45 -24.42
CA THR A 2 -11.36 6.08 -23.14
C THR A 2 -10.16 5.36 -22.54
N THR A 3 -8.98 5.94 -22.68
CA THR A 3 -7.78 5.47 -21.98
C THR A 3 -8.06 5.59 -20.49
N ARG A 4 -8.33 4.46 -19.83
CA ARG A 4 -8.39 4.41 -18.36
C ARG A 4 -6.95 4.58 -17.89
N SER A 5 -6.62 5.77 -17.41
CA SER A 5 -5.34 6.05 -16.76
C SER A 5 -5.33 5.31 -15.43
N THR A 6 -4.61 4.20 -15.35
CA THR A 6 -4.37 3.53 -14.08
C THR A 6 -3.37 4.40 -13.32
N LEU A 7 -3.80 5.00 -12.22
CA LEU A 7 -2.94 5.80 -11.35
C LEU A 7 -1.82 4.88 -10.81
N GLU A 8 -0.62 4.97 -11.36
CA GLU A 8 0.55 4.29 -10.80
C GLU A 8 0.92 4.98 -9.50
N THR A 9 0.77 4.27 -8.38
CA THR A 9 1.16 4.75 -7.05
C THR A 9 2.02 3.69 -6.41
N THR A 10 3.33 3.77 -6.65
CA THR A 10 4.30 2.84 -6.05
C THR A 10 4.42 3.06 -4.54
N THR A 11 4.08 4.25 -4.02
CA THR A 11 4.07 4.57 -2.59
C THR A 11 2.66 4.46 -1.99
N PRO A 12 2.47 3.79 -0.83
CA PRO A 12 1.18 3.74 -0.15
C PRO A 12 0.72 5.14 0.24
N THR A 13 -0.42 5.52 -0.32
CA THR A 13 -1.04 6.82 -0.06
C THR A 13 -2.21 6.62 0.89
N LEU A 14 -2.33 7.50 1.88
CA LEU A 14 -3.49 7.47 2.78
C LEU A 14 -4.75 7.76 1.96
N PHE A 15 -5.60 6.75 1.83
CA PHE A 15 -6.84 6.83 1.07
C PHE A 15 -7.99 7.34 1.94
N GLY A 16 -8.02 6.93 3.22
CA GLY A 16 -9.07 7.35 4.14
C GLY A 16 -8.93 6.75 5.54
N VAL A 17 -9.97 7.00 6.35
CA VAL A 17 -10.15 6.44 7.70
C VAL A 17 -11.47 5.68 7.73
N GLU A 18 -11.42 4.41 8.11
CA GLU A 18 -12.59 3.53 8.21
C GLU A 18 -12.81 3.10 9.67
N GLY A 19 -13.75 3.77 10.35
CA GLY A 19 -13.86 3.65 11.80
C GLY A 19 -12.63 4.26 12.46
N ASP A 20 -11.91 3.48 13.26
CA ASP A 20 -10.66 3.89 13.91
C ASP A 20 -9.40 3.51 13.09
N ALA A 21 -9.56 2.79 11.98
CA ALA A 21 -8.44 2.31 11.17
C ALA A 21 -8.08 3.27 10.04
N TYR A 22 -6.79 3.48 9.83
CA TYR A 22 -6.22 4.18 8.68
C TYR A 22 -6.06 3.21 7.52
N VAL A 23 -6.51 3.62 6.33
CA VAL A 23 -6.46 2.80 5.11
C VAL A 23 -5.51 3.44 4.11
N PHE A 24 -4.46 2.72 3.75
CA PHE A 24 -3.50 3.11 2.73
C PHE A 24 -3.67 2.23 1.50
N VAL A 25 -3.53 2.82 0.31
CA VAL A 25 -3.62 2.11 -0.97
C VAL A 25 -2.36 2.37 -1.78
N ALA A 26 -1.85 1.32 -2.43
CA ALA A 26 -0.78 1.41 -3.41
C ALA A 26 -1.14 0.55 -4.63
N VAL A 27 -0.75 1.01 -5.82
CA VAL A 27 -0.96 0.29 -7.08
C VAL A 27 0.32 0.34 -7.89
N ARG A 28 0.82 -0.82 -8.32
CA ARG A 28 2.02 -0.89 -9.18
C ARG A 28 1.90 -1.95 -10.24
N GLU A 29 2.68 -1.81 -11.30
CA GLU A 29 2.97 -2.92 -12.21
C GLU A 29 3.84 -3.97 -11.48
N ASP A 30 3.52 -5.25 -11.70
CA ASP A 30 4.30 -6.37 -11.17
C ASP A 30 5.11 -7.02 -12.31
N PRO A 31 6.44 -6.83 -12.33
CA PRO A 31 7.28 -7.37 -13.38
C PRO A 31 7.55 -8.87 -13.24
N THR A 32 7.12 -9.52 -12.15
CA THR A 32 7.46 -10.92 -11.85
C THR A 32 6.67 -11.95 -12.67
N MET A 33 5.51 -11.56 -13.20
CA MET A 33 4.70 -12.40 -14.08
C MET A 33 4.93 -11.99 -15.54
N GLY A 34 6.01 -12.50 -16.12
CA GLY A 34 6.47 -12.14 -17.45
C GLY A 34 5.57 -12.66 -18.57
N SER A 35 4.64 -11.83 -19.04
CA SER A 35 4.17 -11.73 -20.45
C SER A 35 2.93 -10.87 -20.62
N ASP A 36 2.19 -10.58 -19.54
CA ASP A 36 0.99 -9.74 -19.52
C ASP A 36 1.22 -8.55 -18.58
N SER A 37 0.62 -7.38 -18.85
CA SER A 37 0.66 -6.22 -17.94
C SER A 37 -0.06 -6.56 -16.64
N ASN A 38 0.67 -7.10 -15.68
CA ASN A 38 0.14 -7.51 -14.41
C ASN A 38 0.25 -6.34 -13.44
N TRP A 39 -0.85 -5.99 -12.78
CA TRP A 39 -0.85 -4.92 -11.78
C TRP A 39 -1.26 -5.47 -10.42
N LEU A 40 -0.57 -5.00 -9.39
CA LEU A 40 -0.83 -5.34 -8.01
C LEU A 40 -1.46 -4.13 -7.33
N SER A 41 -2.67 -4.30 -6.81
CA SER A 41 -3.30 -3.33 -5.92
C SER A 41 -3.20 -3.83 -4.48
N GLN A 42 -2.69 -3.00 -3.59
CA GLN A 42 -2.53 -3.33 -2.17
C GLN A 42 -3.37 -2.39 -1.32
N THR A 43 -4.07 -2.95 -0.34
CA THR A 43 -4.77 -2.22 0.71
C THR A 43 -4.12 -2.56 2.04
N LEU A 44 -3.67 -1.55 2.76
CA LEU A 44 -3.04 -1.68 4.07
C LEU A 44 -3.93 -1.00 5.10
N ARG A 45 -4.46 -1.78 6.03
CA ARG A 45 -5.31 -1.28 7.11
C ARG A 45 -4.52 -1.30 8.40
N VAL A 46 -4.52 -0.17 9.11
CA VAL A 46 -3.83 -0.01 10.39
C VAL A 46 -4.77 0.57 11.42
N ASP A 47 -5.04 -0.19 12.47
CA ASP A 47 -5.70 0.33 13.67
C ASP A 47 -4.62 0.71 14.70
N PRO A 48 -4.40 2.02 14.96
CA PRO A 48 -3.37 2.46 15.89
C PRO A 48 -3.73 2.22 17.36
N GLY A 49 -5.00 1.87 17.66
CA GLY A 49 -5.47 1.51 18.99
C GLY A 49 -5.28 0.04 19.35
N VAL A 50 -4.85 -0.79 18.40
CA VAL A 50 -4.66 -2.24 18.58
C VAL A 50 -3.17 -2.60 18.52
N GLY A 51 -2.73 -3.46 19.45
CA GLY A 51 -1.34 -3.88 19.61
C GLY A 51 -0.73 -3.42 20.95
N ALA A 52 0.46 -3.92 21.28
CA ALA A 52 1.21 -3.40 22.44
C ALA A 52 1.71 -1.97 22.17
N ASP A 53 2.19 -1.27 23.21
CA ASP A 53 2.57 0.16 23.09
C ASP A 53 3.73 0.43 22.13
N ASP A 54 4.58 -0.57 21.92
CA ASP A 54 5.77 -0.54 21.08
C ASP A 54 5.58 -1.27 19.75
N GLU A 55 4.36 -1.65 19.38
CA GLU A 55 4.05 -2.27 18.09
C GLU A 55 2.69 -1.86 17.52
N PHE A 56 2.48 -2.21 16.26
CA PHE A 56 1.17 -2.12 15.61
C PHE A 56 1.01 -3.25 14.59
N HIS A 57 -0.25 -3.56 14.30
CA HIS A 57 -0.60 -4.53 13.27
C HIS A 57 -1.01 -3.84 11.98
N VAL A 58 -0.61 -4.43 10.86
CA VAL A 58 -1.00 -4.03 9.52
C VAL A 58 -1.67 -5.20 8.84
N ASP A 59 -2.96 -5.08 8.55
CA ASP A 59 -3.66 -6.04 7.71
C ASP A 59 -3.44 -5.66 6.25
N VAL A 60 -2.80 -6.56 5.52
CA VAL A 60 -2.43 -6.37 4.12
C VAL A 60 -3.35 -7.22 3.26
N THR A 61 -4.00 -6.60 2.29
CA THR A 61 -4.70 -7.29 1.20
C THR A 61 -4.01 -6.98 -0.10
N GLU A 62 -3.52 -8.02 -0.77
CA GLU A 62 -2.89 -7.94 -2.08
C GLU A 62 -3.83 -8.51 -3.12
N ARG A 63 -4.07 -7.78 -4.22
CA ARG A 63 -4.84 -8.28 -5.36
C ARG A 63 -4.01 -8.15 -6.61
N TYR A 64 -3.74 -9.30 -7.22
CA TYR A 64 -3.03 -9.42 -8.47
C TYR A 64 -4.04 -9.46 -9.60
N HIS A 65 -3.88 -8.54 -10.54
CA HIS A 65 -4.74 -8.38 -11.69
C HIS A 65 -3.95 -8.67 -12.96
N VAL A 66 -4.58 -9.38 -13.89
CA VAL A 66 -4.00 -9.72 -15.19
C VAL A 66 -4.70 -8.87 -16.25
N ASP A 67 -3.93 -8.20 -17.12
CA ASP A 67 -4.55 -7.37 -18.16
C ASP A 67 -5.32 -8.21 -19.20
N GLY A 68 -6.44 -7.64 -19.63
CA GLY A 68 -7.51 -8.26 -20.40
C GLY A 68 -8.89 -7.92 -19.85
N LYS A 69 -9.02 -7.73 -18.52
CA LYS A 69 -10.21 -7.22 -17.83
C LYS A 69 -9.83 -6.56 -16.48
N VAL A 70 -10.00 -5.23 -16.37
CA VAL A 70 -9.76 -4.40 -15.15
C VAL A 70 -10.45 -4.91 -13.87
N ALA A 71 -11.40 -5.85 -13.96
CA ALA A 71 -12.12 -6.41 -12.83
C ALA A 71 -11.73 -7.85 -12.47
N HIS A 72 -10.75 -8.47 -13.14
CA HIS A 72 -10.38 -9.86 -12.88
C HIS A 72 -9.20 -9.95 -11.92
N ILE A 73 -9.53 -10.21 -10.66
CA ILE A 73 -8.55 -10.61 -9.65
C ILE A 73 -8.13 -12.04 -9.98
N ALA A 74 -6.89 -12.21 -10.44
CA ALA A 74 -6.32 -13.52 -10.71
C ALA A 74 -5.98 -14.24 -9.40
N PHE A 75 -5.50 -13.49 -8.42
CA PHE A 75 -5.21 -13.99 -7.09
C PHE A 75 -5.34 -12.88 -6.05
N GLU A 76 -5.81 -13.24 -4.86
CA GLU A 76 -5.85 -12.37 -3.69
C GLU A 76 -5.10 -13.04 -2.54
N ASP A 77 -4.17 -12.31 -1.94
CA ASP A 77 -3.49 -12.72 -0.70
C ASP A 77 -3.90 -11.80 0.46
N ARG A 78 -3.96 -12.37 1.65
CA ARG A 78 -4.29 -11.65 2.88
C ARG A 78 -3.43 -12.13 4.02
N PHE A 79 -2.72 -11.21 4.63
CA PHE A 79 -1.86 -11.50 5.77
C PHE A 79 -1.72 -10.29 6.70
N THR A 80 -1.32 -10.55 7.93
CA THR A 80 -1.08 -9.53 8.95
C THR A 80 0.40 -9.43 9.24
N VAL A 81 0.92 -8.21 9.32
CA VAL A 81 2.30 -7.93 9.70
C VAL A 81 2.32 -7.16 11.02
N THR A 82 3.10 -7.64 11.98
CA THR A 82 3.39 -6.90 13.22
C THR A 82 4.67 -6.10 13.06
N LEU A 83 4.60 -4.79 13.30
CA LEU A 83 5.72 -3.87 13.15
C LEU A 83 5.99 -3.14 14.47
N ALA A 84 7.25 -3.17 14.92
CA ALA A 84 7.69 -2.39 16.07
C ALA A 84 7.70 -0.88 15.76
N VAL A 85 7.25 -0.07 16.71
CA VAL A 85 7.20 1.39 16.69
C VAL A 85 7.85 1.94 17.96
N ASP A 86 8.82 2.82 17.78
CA ASP A 86 9.40 3.57 18.89
C ASP A 86 8.52 4.80 19.17
N ALA A 87 7.50 4.63 20.02
CA ALA A 87 6.55 5.66 20.40
C ALA A 87 6.93 6.29 21.74
N ALA A 88 7.99 7.11 21.77
CA ALA A 88 8.39 7.81 22.99
C ALA A 88 7.29 8.75 23.57
N THR A 89 6.26 9.12 22.80
CA THR A 89 5.05 9.84 23.27
C THR A 89 3.80 9.50 22.44
N THR A 90 2.60 9.43 23.06
CA THR A 90 1.34 9.01 22.41
C THR A 90 0.88 9.93 21.27
N ALA A 91 1.12 11.25 21.38
CA ALA A 91 0.86 12.20 20.29
C ALA A 91 1.78 11.99 19.06
N SER A 92 2.86 11.21 19.22
CA SER A 92 3.78 10.78 18.16
C SER A 92 3.40 9.41 17.56
N ARG A 93 2.47 8.64 18.16
CA ARG A 93 2.23 7.23 17.78
C ARG A 93 1.75 7.09 16.33
N VAL A 94 0.72 7.82 15.90
CA VAL A 94 0.23 7.78 14.51
C VAL A 94 1.31 8.22 13.52
N GLY A 95 2.08 9.26 13.86
CA GLY A 95 3.20 9.72 13.02
C GLY A 95 4.33 8.69 12.94
N ALA A 96 4.63 8.01 14.04
CA ALA A 96 5.63 6.96 14.11
C ALA A 96 5.19 5.70 13.35
N ILE A 97 3.92 5.29 13.48
CA ILE A 97 3.28 4.25 12.68
C ILE A 97 3.39 4.58 11.20
N ARG A 98 3.00 5.79 10.77
CA ARG A 98 3.06 6.20 9.36
C ARG A 98 4.47 6.09 8.80
N ARG A 99 5.46 6.65 9.51
CA ARG A 99 6.88 6.58 9.09
C ARG A 99 7.35 5.13 9.01
N ARG A 100 6.98 4.30 9.99
CA ARG A 100 7.40 2.91 10.05
C ARG A 100 6.77 2.06 8.95
N LEU A 101 5.49 2.27 8.67
CA LEU A 101 4.75 1.64 7.59
C LEU A 101 5.37 1.97 6.24
N GLU A 102 5.69 3.24 5.99
CA GLU A 102 6.35 3.68 4.75
C GLU A 102 7.72 3.00 4.58
N GLN A 103 8.54 2.98 5.63
CA GLN A 103 9.86 2.33 5.58
C GLN A 103 9.76 0.81 5.32
N TRP A 104 8.83 0.14 6.00
CA TRP A 104 8.61 -1.30 5.81
C TRP A 104 8.13 -1.57 4.38
N TYR A 105 7.14 -0.82 3.90
CA TYR A 105 6.60 -1.02 2.57
C TYR A 105 7.66 -0.79 1.49
N ARG A 106 8.43 0.33 1.58
CA ARG A 106 9.53 0.61 0.65
C ARG A 106 10.56 -0.54 0.63
N ARG A 107 10.90 -1.10 1.79
CA ARG A 107 11.86 -2.21 1.88
C ARG A 107 11.32 -3.50 1.27
N THR A 108 10.10 -3.87 1.62
CA THR A 108 9.49 -5.15 1.24
C THR A 108 9.14 -5.18 -0.24
N TYR A 109 8.67 -4.06 -0.79
CA TYR A 109 8.05 -4.02 -2.11
C TYR A 109 8.78 -3.16 -3.12
N LEU A 110 9.49 -2.12 -2.68
CA LEU A 110 10.20 -1.19 -3.57
C LEU A 110 11.71 -1.40 -3.52
N GLY A 111 12.19 -2.47 -2.86
CA GLY A 111 13.60 -2.86 -2.87
C GLY A 111 14.04 -3.19 -4.30
N GLY A 112 14.65 -2.21 -4.99
CA GLY A 112 15.07 -2.32 -6.39
C GLY A 112 14.15 -1.65 -7.42
N VAL A 113 13.03 -1.05 -6.99
CA VAL A 113 12.15 -0.22 -7.84
C VAL A 113 12.62 1.24 -7.71
N GLN A 114 12.89 1.92 -8.82
CA GLN A 114 13.27 3.35 -8.77
C GLN A 114 12.13 4.16 -8.12
N ALA A 115 12.50 5.04 -7.18
CA ALA A 115 11.55 5.92 -6.53
C ALA A 115 10.99 6.92 -7.57
N ASP A 116 9.66 6.96 -7.62
CA ASP A 116 8.80 7.96 -8.28
C ASP A 116 8.80 8.02 -9.82
N ALA A 117 7.77 7.39 -10.41
CA ALA A 117 7.04 8.03 -11.49
C ALA A 117 6.00 8.95 -10.83
N THR A 118 6.35 10.21 -10.63
CA THR A 118 5.40 11.26 -10.27
C THR A 118 4.36 11.32 -11.39
N VAL A 119 3.13 10.85 -11.14
CA VAL A 119 2.04 11.01 -12.10
C VAL A 119 1.65 12.48 -12.09
N GLU A 120 1.99 13.19 -13.17
CA GLU A 120 1.41 14.49 -13.46
C GLU A 120 -0.11 14.31 -13.58
N THR A 121 -0.86 14.83 -12.60
CA THR A 121 -2.30 15.04 -12.76
C THR A 121 -2.51 15.91 -14.00
N PRO A 122 -3.31 15.48 -14.98
CA PRO A 122 -3.67 16.39 -16.07
C PRO A 122 -4.42 17.56 -15.45
N GLU A 123 -3.91 18.77 -15.68
CA GLU A 123 -4.62 20.01 -15.39
C GLU A 123 -5.97 19.97 -16.13
N GLU A 124 -7.06 20.23 -15.39
CA GLU A 124 -8.35 20.59 -15.99
C GLU A 124 -8.27 21.99 -16.63
#